data_AF-A0A1D9MFT9-F1
#
_entry.id   AF-A0A1D9MFT9-F1
#
_cell.length_a   1.000
_cell.length_b   1.000
_cell.length_c   1.000
_cell.angle_alpha   90.00
_cell.angle_beta   90.00
_cell.angle_gamma   90.00
#
_symmetry.space_group_name_H-M   'P 1'
#
loop_
_entity.id
_entity.type
_entity.pdbx_description
1 polymer ?
#
loop_
_entity_poly.entity_id
_entity_poly.type
_entity_poly.pdbx_seq_one_letter_code
_entity_poly.pdbx_strand_id
1 'polypeptide(L)'
;MPATIHQSTKFAFAREQYFAVAHGHTLLRLTLGACGGQPGGAIKTATASDFGAAPVFRDREALTKAMRRGVQNLGGRAQDVNIEIDGKGRRFGEIALAGSREQLIEALRLLAEQMEDHLGRSFDSAHDSGYSDLRELYHDLHHTEGEPVYLSDGVYLGSDGRLFE
;
A
#
# COMPACT_ATOMS: atom_id res chain seq x y z
N MET A 1 16.08 -0.08 0.81
CA MET A 1 16.57 -0.33 -0.57
C MET A 1 15.81 0.63 -1.45
N PRO A 2 16.38 1.28 -2.47
CA PRO A 2 15.64 2.29 -3.23
C PRO A 2 14.33 1.72 -3.77
N ALA A 3 13.26 2.51 -3.74
CA ALA A 3 11.95 2.08 -4.21
C ALA A 3 12.00 1.77 -5.72
N THR A 4 11.40 0.65 -6.11
CA THR A 4 11.34 0.23 -7.52
C THR A 4 10.04 0.69 -8.14
N ILE A 5 10.12 1.34 -9.30
CA ILE A 5 8.95 1.81 -10.06
C ILE A 5 8.66 0.85 -11.20
N HIS A 6 7.39 0.48 -11.35
CA HIS A 6 6.90 -0.39 -12.39
C HIS A 6 5.76 0.26 -13.16
N GLN A 7 5.72 0.08 -14.48
CA GLN A 7 4.55 0.45 -15.27
C GLN A 7 3.43 -0.56 -15.02
N SER A 8 2.22 -0.06 -14.73
CA SER A 8 1.06 -0.90 -14.47
C SER A 8 0.43 -1.35 -15.79
N THR A 9 0.28 -2.67 -15.97
CA THR A 9 -0.41 -3.27 -17.13
C THR A 9 -1.86 -3.66 -16.83
N LYS A 10 -2.29 -3.49 -15.57
CA LYS A 10 -3.61 -3.92 -15.08
C LYS A 10 -4.80 -3.32 -15.83
N PHE A 11 -4.62 -2.15 -16.43
CA PHE A 11 -5.69 -1.44 -17.12
C PHE A 11 -5.27 -1.11 -18.56
N ALA A 12 -5.38 -2.10 -19.45
CA ALA A 12 -4.98 -1.99 -20.86
C ALA A 12 -5.68 -0.85 -21.64
N PHE A 13 -6.83 -0.37 -21.14
CA PHE A 13 -7.60 0.73 -21.75
C PHE A 13 -7.60 2.03 -20.92
N ALA A 14 -6.86 2.09 -19.81
CA ALA A 14 -6.83 3.28 -18.96
C ALA A 14 -5.63 4.18 -19.26
N ARG A 15 -5.70 5.41 -18.71
CA ARG A 15 -4.58 6.35 -18.64
C ARG A 15 -3.32 5.64 -18.16
N GLU A 16 -2.17 6.03 -18.68
CA GLU A 16 -0.87 5.47 -18.32
C GLU A 16 -0.63 5.52 -16.79
N GLN A 17 -0.28 4.38 -16.20
CA GLN A 17 -0.12 4.23 -14.75
C GLN A 17 1.20 3.58 -14.37
N TYR A 18 1.64 3.88 -13.17
CA TYR A 18 2.82 3.30 -12.53
C TYR A 18 2.49 2.91 -11.09
N PHE A 19 3.30 2.04 -10.50
CA PHE A 19 3.25 1.74 -9.08
C PHE A 19 4.66 1.64 -8.50
N ALA A 20 4.77 1.96 -7.22
CA ALA A 20 6.03 1.91 -6.48
C ALA A 20 6.01 0.75 -5.49
N VAL A 21 7.08 -0.04 -5.50
CA VAL A 21 7.32 -1.14 -4.56
C VAL A 21 8.51 -0.79 -3.67
N ALA A 22 8.35 -0.92 -2.36
CA ALA A 22 9.43 -0.79 -1.37
C ALA A 22 9.22 -1.84 -0.27
N HIS A 23 10.33 -2.39 0.27
CA HIS A 23 10.32 -3.50 1.23
C HIS A 23 9.37 -4.67 0.86
N GLY A 24 9.29 -5.03 -0.42
CA GLY A 24 8.43 -6.12 -0.88
C GLY A 24 6.92 -5.81 -0.87
N HIS A 25 6.53 -4.54 -0.72
CA HIS A 25 5.14 -4.11 -0.70
C HIS A 25 4.89 -3.01 -1.74
N THR A 26 3.74 -3.08 -2.41
CA THR A 26 3.23 -1.98 -3.24
C THR A 26 2.69 -0.88 -2.33
N LEU A 27 3.30 0.30 -2.38
CA LEU A 27 2.95 1.43 -1.50
C LEU A 27 2.08 2.47 -2.19
N LEU A 28 2.43 2.81 -3.44
CA LEU A 28 1.85 3.93 -4.17
C LEU A 28 1.50 3.54 -5.60
N ARG A 29 0.54 4.26 -6.17
CA ARG A 29 0.18 4.22 -7.59
C ARG A 29 0.17 5.64 -8.15
N LEU A 30 0.73 5.82 -9.34
CA LEU A 30 0.65 7.04 -10.13
C LEU A 30 -0.29 6.81 -11.30
N THR A 31 -1.21 7.75 -11.54
CA THR A 31 -1.99 7.83 -12.77
C THR A 31 -1.65 9.14 -13.47
N LEU A 32 -1.11 9.06 -14.70
CA LEU A 32 -0.84 10.23 -15.52
C LEU A 32 -2.13 10.79 -16.13
N GLY A 33 -2.17 12.10 -16.35
CA GLY A 33 -3.31 12.76 -16.94
C GLY A 33 -3.13 14.26 -17.05
N ALA A 34 -4.23 15.00 -16.92
CA ALA A 34 -4.21 16.45 -16.88
C ALA A 34 -4.68 16.95 -15.49
N CYS A 35 -3.93 17.88 -14.91
CA CYS A 35 -4.29 18.60 -13.71
C CYS A 35 -4.49 20.07 -14.08
N GLY A 36 -5.72 20.60 -13.93
CA GLY A 36 -6.01 21.99 -14.29
C GLY A 36 -5.77 22.33 -15.77
N GLY A 37 -5.93 21.36 -16.67
CA GLY A 37 -5.69 21.56 -18.11
C GLY A 37 -4.22 21.52 -18.54
N GLN A 38 -3.29 21.28 -17.61
CA GLN A 38 -1.86 21.11 -17.87
C GLN A 38 -1.43 19.64 -17.66
N PRO A 39 -0.31 19.20 -18.22
CA PRO A 39 0.27 17.90 -17.92
C PRO A 39 0.43 17.69 -16.41
N GLY A 40 0.00 16.53 -15.92
CA GLY A 40 0.02 16.23 -14.50
C GLY A 40 -0.37 14.78 -14.20
N GLY A 41 -0.72 14.53 -12.95
CA GLY A 41 -1.17 13.22 -12.51
C GLY A 41 -1.56 13.20 -11.05
N ALA A 42 -2.01 12.03 -10.61
CA ALA A 42 -2.34 11.78 -9.21
C ALA A 42 -1.52 10.61 -8.67
N ILE A 43 -0.90 10.81 -7.52
CA ILE A 43 -0.27 9.74 -6.76
C ILE A 43 -1.20 9.36 -5.62
N LYS A 44 -1.52 8.07 -5.52
CA LYS A 44 -2.42 7.50 -4.51
C LYS A 44 -1.72 6.43 -3.70
N THR A 45 -2.05 6.28 -2.42
CA THR A 45 -1.68 5.07 -1.67
C THR A 45 -2.37 3.86 -2.28
N ALA A 46 -1.62 2.76 -2.44
CA ALA A 46 -2.15 1.56 -3.06
C ALA A 46 -3.27 0.94 -2.21
N THR A 47 -4.36 0.55 -2.87
CA THR A 47 -5.44 -0.25 -2.25
C THR A 47 -5.56 -1.65 -2.86
N ALA A 48 -4.91 -1.87 -4.00
CA ALA A 48 -4.78 -3.17 -4.65
C ALA A 48 -3.45 -3.24 -5.42
N SER A 49 -2.87 -4.44 -5.47
CA SER A 49 -1.67 -4.74 -6.26
C SER A 49 -2.02 -5.01 -7.73
N ASP A 50 -1.01 -4.92 -8.58
CA ASP A 50 -1.08 -5.43 -9.95
C ASP A 50 -0.91 -6.95 -9.98
N PHE A 51 -1.31 -7.59 -11.09
CA PHE A 51 -1.21 -9.04 -11.25
C PHE A 51 0.27 -9.48 -11.17
N GLY A 52 0.58 -10.39 -10.24
CA GLY A 52 1.95 -10.86 -9.99
C GLY A 52 2.88 -9.83 -9.33
N ALA A 53 2.37 -8.65 -8.96
CA ALA A 53 3.14 -7.65 -8.23
C ALA A 53 3.16 -7.95 -6.72
N ALA A 54 4.09 -7.31 -6.02
CA ALA A 54 4.16 -7.30 -4.56
C ALA A 54 2.79 -6.96 -3.92
N PRO A 55 2.43 -7.61 -2.80
CA PRO A 55 1.19 -7.31 -2.09
C PRO A 55 1.14 -5.84 -1.66
N VAL A 56 -0.06 -5.31 -1.45
CA VAL A 56 -0.22 -3.96 -0.92
C VAL A 56 0.12 -3.95 0.57
N PHE A 57 0.70 -2.85 1.04
CA PHE A 57 0.88 -2.64 2.47
C PHE A 57 -0.45 -2.73 3.24
N ARG A 58 -0.52 -3.64 4.22
CA ARG A 58 -1.79 -4.03 4.86
C ARG A 58 -2.42 -2.89 5.67
N ASP A 59 -1.62 -2.20 6.49
CA ASP A 59 -2.10 -1.08 7.31
C ASP A 59 -2.25 0.19 6.48
N ARG A 60 -3.48 0.44 6.05
CA ARG A 60 -3.85 1.61 5.22
C ARG A 60 -3.72 2.93 5.99
N GLU A 61 -3.91 2.92 7.30
CA GLU A 61 -3.77 4.14 8.11
C GLU A 61 -2.30 4.52 8.23
N ALA A 62 -1.43 3.55 8.54
CA ALA A 62 0.01 3.75 8.50
C ALA A 62 0.48 4.21 7.11
N LEU A 63 -0.06 3.62 6.04
CA LEU A 63 0.30 3.99 4.66
C LEU A 63 -0.06 5.45 4.34
N THR A 64 -1.28 5.90 4.71
CA THR A 64 -1.71 7.28 4.50
C THR A 64 -0.98 8.28 5.39
N LYS A 65 -0.65 7.90 6.62
CA LYS A 65 0.20 8.70 7.53
C LYS A 65 1.63 8.83 7.00
N ALA A 66 2.20 7.74 6.48
CA ALA A 66 3.50 7.75 5.83
C ALA A 66 3.51 8.66 4.61
N MET A 67 2.47 8.62 3.78
CA MET A 67 2.34 9.50 2.61
C MET A 67 2.32 10.98 3.03
N ARG A 68 1.53 11.35 4.05
CA ARG A 68 1.50 12.73 4.57
C ARG A 68 2.86 13.21 5.04
N ARG A 69 3.56 12.36 5.79
CA ARG A 69 4.91 12.69 6.28
C ARG A 69 5.91 12.79 5.14
N GLY A 70 5.85 11.89 4.16
CA GLY A 70 6.71 11.93 2.98
C GLY A 70 6.51 13.20 2.15
N VAL A 71 5.26 13.62 1.94
CA VAL A 71 4.94 14.89 1.28
C VAL A 71 5.53 16.08 2.04
N GLN A 72 5.42 16.10 3.37
CA GLN A 72 6.03 17.14 4.20
C GLN A 72 7.56 17.18 4.06
N ASN A 73 8.21 16.02 4.10
CA ASN A 73 9.67 15.92 3.98
C ASN A 73 10.19 16.38 2.62
N LEU A 74 9.37 16.23 1.57
CA LEU A 74 9.68 16.70 0.21
C LEU A 74 9.32 18.18 -0.02
N GLY A 75 8.96 18.92 1.05
CA GLY A 75 8.67 20.35 1.00
C GLY A 75 7.21 20.70 0.70
N GLY A 76 6.32 19.72 0.60
CA GLY A 76 4.88 19.94 0.53
C GLY A 76 4.23 20.14 1.89
N ARG A 77 2.90 20.29 1.92
CA ARG A 77 2.12 20.36 3.16
C ARG A 77 1.32 19.07 3.33
N ALA A 78 1.16 18.59 4.57
CA ALA A 78 0.33 17.39 4.81
C ALA A 78 -1.13 17.58 4.37
N GLN A 79 -1.62 18.82 4.34
CA GLN A 79 -2.96 19.16 3.85
C GLN A 79 -3.10 19.00 2.34
N ASP A 80 -2.00 18.90 1.59
CA ASP A 80 -2.04 18.62 0.15
C ASP A 80 -2.44 17.15 -0.10
N VAL A 81 -2.39 16.28 0.92
CA VAL A 81 -2.87 14.88 0.87
C VAL A 81 -4.35 14.81 1.23
N ASN A 82 -5.18 14.59 0.21
CA ASN A 82 -6.59 14.29 0.37
C ASN A 82 -6.79 12.84 0.82
N ILE A 83 -7.70 12.60 1.76
CA ILE A 83 -8.07 11.25 2.20
C ILE A 83 -9.44 10.93 1.64
N GLU A 84 -9.51 9.91 0.80
CA GLU A 84 -10.72 9.47 0.12
C GLU A 84 -11.03 8.00 0.43
N ILE A 85 -12.20 7.55 -0.02
CA ILE A 85 -12.69 6.18 0.11
C ILE A 85 -13.01 5.67 -1.29
N ASP A 86 -12.45 4.53 -1.68
CA ASP A 86 -12.73 3.94 -2.99
C ASP A 86 -14.10 3.24 -3.04
N GLY A 87 -14.53 2.81 -4.22
CA GLY A 87 -15.82 2.14 -4.42
C GLY A 87 -15.99 0.81 -3.67
N LYS A 88 -14.95 0.31 -2.99
CA LYS A 88 -15.00 -0.87 -2.12
C LYS A 88 -14.88 -0.50 -0.63
N GLY A 89 -15.03 0.78 -0.26
CA GLY A 89 -14.97 1.24 1.12
C GLY A 89 -13.55 1.37 1.69
N ARG A 90 -12.50 1.32 0.86
CA ARG A 90 -11.11 1.34 1.33
C ARG A 90 -10.57 2.77 1.32
N ARG A 91 -10.06 3.22 2.47
CA ARG A 91 -9.42 4.53 2.60
C ARG A 91 -8.08 4.58 1.89
N PHE A 92 -7.82 5.68 1.19
CA PHE A 92 -6.53 5.96 0.55
C PHE A 92 -6.20 7.45 0.59
N GLY A 93 -4.91 7.76 0.52
CA GLY A 93 -4.38 9.12 0.40
C GLY A 93 -4.10 9.44 -1.05
N GLU A 94 -4.33 10.68 -1.47
CA GLU A 94 -4.10 11.17 -2.82
C GLU A 94 -3.46 12.55 -2.81
N ILE A 95 -2.52 12.76 -3.73
CA ILE A 95 -2.02 14.09 -4.12
C ILE A 95 -2.14 14.25 -5.63
N ALA A 96 -2.53 15.45 -6.06
CA ALA A 96 -2.49 15.86 -7.46
C ALA A 96 -1.26 16.73 -7.70
N LEU A 97 -0.51 16.44 -8.77
CA LEU A 97 0.72 17.14 -9.10
C LEU A 97 0.70 17.54 -10.58
N ALA A 98 1.16 18.75 -10.87
CA ALA A 98 1.48 19.17 -12.24
C ALA A 98 2.93 18.78 -12.57
N GLY A 99 3.20 18.48 -13.83
CA GLY A 99 4.54 18.13 -14.29
C GLY A 99 4.56 17.21 -15.50
N SER A 100 5.75 17.01 -16.06
CA SER A 100 5.98 16.01 -17.09
C SER A 100 5.88 14.59 -16.51
N ARG A 101 5.75 13.62 -17.42
CA ARG A 101 5.77 12.19 -17.08
C ARG A 101 6.99 11.81 -16.22
N GLU A 102 8.18 12.23 -16.63
CA GLU A 102 9.44 11.92 -15.97
C GLU A 102 9.50 12.55 -14.57
N GLN A 103 9.02 13.79 -14.43
CA GLN A 103 8.92 14.47 -13.14
C GLN A 103 7.97 13.75 -12.17
N LEU A 104 6.84 13.25 -12.68
CA LEU A 104 5.85 12.54 -11.86
C LEU A 104 6.33 11.14 -11.46
N ILE A 105 7.03 10.43 -12.35
CA ILE A 105 7.68 9.15 -12.03
C ILE A 105 8.76 9.35 -10.96
N GLU A 106 9.55 10.41 -11.07
CA GLU A 106 10.56 10.75 -10.08
C GLU A 106 9.92 11.16 -8.73
N ALA A 107 8.84 11.95 -8.75
CA ALA A 107 8.09 12.28 -7.55
C ALA A 107 7.50 11.04 -6.87
N LEU A 108 7.01 10.07 -7.65
CA LEU A 108 6.55 8.77 -7.16
C LEU A 108 7.67 8.00 -6.45
N ARG A 109 8.87 7.96 -7.04
CA ARG A 109 10.05 7.29 -6.47
C ARG A 109 10.47 7.93 -5.15
N LEU A 110 10.68 9.25 -5.15
CA LEU A 110 11.09 10.01 -3.97
C LEU A 110 10.08 9.86 -2.82
N LEU A 111 8.78 9.92 -3.13
CA LEU A 111 7.75 9.75 -2.12
C LEU A 111 7.73 8.32 -1.55
N ALA A 112 7.90 7.31 -2.39
CA ALA A 112 7.99 5.92 -1.94
C ALA A 112 9.19 5.69 -1.01
N GLU A 113 10.36 6.26 -1.34
CA GLU A 113 11.57 6.20 -0.50
C GLU A 113 11.34 6.90 0.86
N GLN A 114 10.71 8.08 0.87
CA GLN A 114 10.35 8.76 2.13
C GLN A 114 9.34 7.96 2.98
N MET A 115 8.42 7.26 2.34
CA MET A 115 7.46 6.39 3.02
C MET A 115 8.12 5.14 3.58
N GLU A 116 9.06 4.55 2.84
CA GLU A 116 9.85 3.39 3.26
C GLU A 116 10.54 3.66 4.59
N ASP A 117 11.26 4.77 4.71
CA ASP A 117 11.95 5.17 5.94
C ASP A 117 11.00 5.28 7.15
N HIS A 118 9.75 5.66 6.91
CA HIS A 118 8.76 5.78 7.98
C HIS A 118 8.15 4.44 8.37
N LEU A 119 7.83 3.60 7.37
CA LEU A 119 7.18 2.31 7.57
C LEU A 119 8.18 1.27 8.11
N GLY A 120 9.42 1.23 7.59
CA GLY A 120 10.48 0.31 8.03
C GLY A 120 10.84 0.45 9.51
N ARG A 121 10.92 1.69 10.02
CA ARG A 121 11.12 1.94 11.46
C ARG A 121 9.99 1.40 12.34
N SER A 122 8.78 1.26 11.80
CA SER A 122 7.65 0.70 12.54
C SER A 122 7.75 -0.84 12.64
N PHE A 123 8.42 -1.50 11.70
CA PHE A 123 8.70 -2.95 11.76
C PHE A 123 9.83 -3.28 12.72
N ASP A 124 10.89 -2.47 12.77
CA ASP A 124 11.99 -2.68 13.72
C ASP A 124 11.51 -2.61 15.18
N SER A 125 10.51 -1.78 15.47
CA SER A 125 9.86 -1.74 16.79
C SER A 125 8.87 -2.88 17.06
N ALA A 126 8.37 -3.55 16.01
CA ALA A 126 7.45 -4.70 16.13
C ALA A 126 8.18 -6.04 16.21
N HIS A 127 9.43 -6.09 15.74
CA HIS A 127 10.29 -7.29 15.76
C HIS A 127 10.69 -7.74 17.18
N ASP A 128 10.48 -6.90 18.20
CA ASP A 128 10.63 -7.26 19.62
C ASP A 128 9.37 -7.97 20.20
N SER A 129 8.32 -8.13 19.39
CA SER A 129 7.09 -8.85 19.74
C SER A 129 6.88 -10.05 18.80
N GLY A 130 7.67 -11.10 19.01
CA GLY A 130 7.72 -12.34 18.20
C GLY A 130 6.46 -13.23 18.20
N TYR A 131 5.26 -12.66 18.14
CA TYR A 131 3.97 -13.36 18.08
C TYR A 131 3.07 -12.90 16.91
N SER A 132 3.52 -11.97 16.07
CA SER A 132 2.73 -11.41 14.97
C SER A 132 2.54 -12.41 13.80
N ASP A 133 3.59 -13.15 13.46
CA ASP A 133 3.65 -13.89 12.20
C ASP A 133 2.68 -15.08 12.12
N LEU A 134 2.39 -15.75 13.24
CA LEU A 134 1.41 -16.85 13.25
C LEU A 134 -0.03 -16.34 13.21
N ARG A 135 -0.33 -15.24 13.92
CA ARG A 135 -1.68 -14.66 13.95
C ARG A 135 -2.11 -14.12 12.59
N GLU A 136 -1.14 -13.62 11.81
CA GLU A 136 -1.36 -13.14 10.45
C GLU A 136 -1.64 -14.28 9.47
N LEU A 137 -0.94 -15.41 9.59
CA LEU A 137 -1.21 -16.64 8.82
C LEU A 137 -2.61 -17.21 9.11
N TYR A 138 -3.07 -17.12 10.36
CA TYR A 138 -4.41 -17.54 10.76
C TYR A 138 -5.53 -16.62 10.28
N HIS A 139 -5.26 -15.32 10.16
CA HIS A 139 -6.24 -14.39 9.60
C HIS A 139 -6.45 -14.63 8.09
N ASP A 140 -5.42 -15.04 7.37
CA ASP A 140 -5.53 -15.34 5.93
C ASP A 140 -6.25 -16.67 5.66
N LEU A 141 -6.21 -17.62 6.60
CA LEU A 141 -7.00 -18.86 6.59
C LEU A 141 -8.48 -18.65 6.95
N HIS A 142 -8.83 -17.52 7.58
CA HIS A 142 -10.19 -17.22 8.05
C HIS A 142 -11.19 -16.87 6.93
N HIS A 143 -10.77 -16.87 5.66
CA HIS A 143 -11.62 -16.48 4.53
C HIS A 143 -12.34 -17.64 3.83
N THR A 144 -12.32 -18.85 4.40
CA THR A 144 -13.21 -19.95 3.99
C THR A 144 -14.42 -20.02 4.91
N GLU A 145 -15.59 -19.75 4.35
CA GLU A 145 -16.89 -19.80 5.04
C GLU A 145 -17.11 -21.16 5.73
N GLY A 146 -17.22 -21.14 7.06
CA GLY A 146 -18.06 -22.06 7.83
C GLY A 146 -17.44 -23.31 8.46
N GLU A 147 -16.27 -23.77 8.03
CA GLU A 147 -15.70 -25.06 8.50
C GLU A 147 -14.39 -24.85 9.29
N PRO A 148 -14.20 -25.53 10.44
CA PRO A 148 -12.93 -25.51 11.17
C PRO A 148 -11.77 -26.02 10.33
N VAL A 149 -10.65 -25.30 10.33
CA VAL A 149 -9.45 -25.69 9.58
C VAL A 149 -8.56 -26.54 10.49
N TYR A 150 -8.28 -27.77 10.08
CA TYR A 150 -7.29 -28.62 10.74
C TYR A 150 -5.88 -28.14 10.40
N LEU A 151 -5.07 -27.87 11.42
CA LEU A 151 -3.75 -27.27 11.26
C LEU A 151 -2.64 -28.34 11.35
N SER A 152 -2.59 -29.07 12.46
CA SER A 152 -1.81 -30.30 12.69
C SER A 152 -2.01 -30.76 14.15
N ASP A 153 -1.62 -31.99 14.48
CA ASP A 153 -1.53 -32.52 15.85
C ASP A 153 -2.79 -32.37 16.73
N GLY A 154 -3.97 -32.62 16.16
CA GLY A 154 -5.24 -32.51 16.90
C GLY A 154 -5.73 -31.08 17.08
N VAL A 155 -4.98 -30.07 16.61
CA VAL A 155 -5.36 -28.67 16.74
C VAL A 155 -6.21 -28.21 15.55
N TYR A 156 -7.36 -27.64 15.87
CA TYR A 156 -8.32 -27.08 14.94
C TYR A 156 -8.49 -25.58 15.17
N LEU A 157 -8.67 -24.83 14.08
CA LEU A 157 -9.02 -23.41 14.09
C LEU A 157 -10.51 -23.23 13.79
N GLY A 158 -11.23 -22.67 14.74
CA GLY A 158 -12.64 -22.33 14.59
C GLY A 158 -12.88 -21.18 13.63
N SER A 159 -14.09 -21.15 13.11
CA SER A 159 -14.62 -20.02 12.33
C SER A 159 -14.73 -18.72 13.15
N ASP A 160 -14.56 -18.79 14.47
CA ASP A 160 -14.44 -17.64 15.38
C ASP A 160 -12.98 -17.26 15.71
N GLY A 161 -12.01 -17.95 15.10
CA GLY A 161 -10.57 -17.75 15.32
C GLY A 161 -10.04 -18.34 16.64
N ARG A 162 -10.83 -19.14 17.36
CA ARG A 162 -10.37 -19.87 18.55
C ARG A 162 -9.71 -21.18 18.16
N LEU A 163 -8.67 -21.55 18.91
CA LEU A 163 -8.01 -22.84 18.79
C LEU A 163 -8.67 -23.85 19.73
N PHE A 164 -8.85 -25.08 19.26
CA PHE A 164 -9.30 -26.21 20.06
C PHE A 164 -8.46 -27.44 19.74
N GLU A 165 -8.21 -28.25 20.78
CA GLU A 165 -7.50 -29.53 20.74
C GLU A 165 -8.50 -30.71 20.66
#